data_AF-A0A8D2BHI4-F1
#
_entry.id   AF-A0A8D2BHI4-F1
#
_cell.length_a   1.000
_cell.length_b   1.000
_cell.length_c   1.000
_cell.angle_alpha   90.00
_cell.angle_beta   90.00
_cell.angle_gamma   90.00
#
_symmetry.space_group_name_H-M   'P 1'
#
loop_
_entity.id
_entity.type
_entity.pdbx_description
1 polymer ?
#
loop_
_entity_poly.entity_id
_entity_poly.type
_entity_poly.pdbx_seq_one_letter_code
_entity_poly.pdbx_strand_id
1 'polypeptide(L)'
;MISENIVLYFYICFVYIILQAVLQYEVTKLPHCPLVSRYRIFAFDHDLFSFADLIFGEWPVVLITNPKALLYSSAKHEPLERLLYSTHIRVLAFSLSSITSVTVKIDGVHLGQASHLSGPIFILKWNPRNYGNKTHNIEVIVQDSAGRSKSVHHVFSAQKDIHLRFDPLASFILLTDHCIVARVVFVMIVLIQLIILITFRFRAHPEHKGPPGFVNLTSFSLHVLSKINIFYYSVLLLTLYTVLGPWFVGEITKGKLGCCFSFGIFVDGHFLPGSLTFIFGILQLVFFNIPLMAYLCWSLLQRCFGHNFRSHLRQGKYLKIIPVHLLMLLLYIWQIYSCYFLHMTYGTLALLFSPLRTWLTLVTPVLIRCVWTLNSTELGTFIAQLKSHLSS
;
A
#
# COMPACT_ATOMS: atom_id res chain seq x y z
N MET A 1 -19.51 -5.11 -24.48
CA MET A 1 -18.14 -5.56 -24.17
C MET A 1 -17.25 -4.35 -23.81
N ILE A 2 -17.38 -3.54 -22.75
CA ILE A 2 -18.09 -3.56 -21.45
C ILE A 2 -17.51 -4.55 -20.42
N SER A 3 -16.68 -5.52 -20.81
CA SER A 3 -16.02 -6.42 -19.85
C SER A 3 -14.69 -5.88 -19.30
N GLU A 4 -13.99 -5.00 -20.02
CA GLU A 4 -12.67 -4.46 -19.59
C GLU A 4 -12.77 -3.11 -18.86
N ASN A 5 -13.83 -2.33 -19.13
CA ASN A 5 -14.20 -1.18 -18.30
C ASN A 5 -14.59 -1.61 -16.86
N ILE A 6 -14.95 -2.88 -16.66
CA ILE A 6 -15.22 -3.47 -15.36
C ILE A 6 -13.91 -3.60 -14.55
N VAL A 7 -12.79 -4.00 -15.13
CA VAL A 7 -11.50 -4.14 -14.41
C VAL A 7 -10.86 -2.78 -14.07
N LEU A 8 -10.96 -1.81 -14.97
CA LEU A 8 -10.47 -0.44 -14.72
C LEU A 8 -11.30 0.30 -13.66
N TYR A 9 -12.62 0.03 -13.60
CA TYR A 9 -13.50 0.50 -12.53
C TYR A 9 -13.24 -0.20 -11.19
N PHE A 10 -12.97 -1.51 -11.19
CA PHE A 10 -12.57 -2.24 -9.99
C PHE A 10 -11.24 -1.75 -9.39
N TYR A 11 -10.27 -1.32 -10.22
CA TYR A 11 -9.03 -0.69 -9.75
C TYR A 11 -9.26 0.70 -9.14
N ILE A 12 -10.14 1.50 -9.75
CA ILE A 12 -10.55 2.81 -9.22
C ILE A 12 -11.32 2.65 -7.89
N CYS A 13 -12.19 1.64 -7.76
CA CYS A 13 -12.85 1.28 -6.50
C CYS A 13 -11.87 0.72 -5.46
N PHE A 14 -10.84 -0.04 -5.85
CA PHE A 14 -9.85 -0.60 -4.93
C PHE A 14 -8.92 0.47 -4.35
N VAL A 15 -8.53 1.47 -5.13
CA VAL A 15 -7.72 2.56 -4.57
C VAL A 15 -8.57 3.64 -3.89
N TYR A 16 -9.85 3.77 -4.22
CA TYR A 16 -10.80 4.47 -3.35
C TYR A 16 -10.93 3.76 -1.98
N ILE A 17 -10.88 2.42 -1.92
CA ILE A 17 -10.85 1.64 -0.67
C ILE A 17 -9.55 1.87 0.14
N ILE A 18 -8.38 2.02 -0.51
CA ILE A 18 -7.12 2.41 0.17
C ILE A 18 -7.15 3.87 0.63
N LEU A 19 -7.74 4.77 -0.15
CA LEU A 19 -7.94 6.17 0.24
C LEU A 19 -8.91 6.28 1.44
N GLN A 20 -9.97 5.45 1.48
CA GLN A 20 -10.85 5.28 2.64
C GLN A 20 -10.12 4.68 3.84
N ALA A 21 -9.26 3.67 3.65
CA ALA A 21 -8.49 3.07 4.75
C ALA A 21 -7.46 4.04 5.35
N VAL A 22 -6.85 4.92 4.54
CA VAL A 22 -5.94 5.98 5.01
C VAL A 22 -6.71 7.14 5.65
N LEU A 23 -7.93 7.46 5.19
CA LEU A 23 -8.88 8.33 5.91
C LEU A 23 -9.36 7.69 7.22
N GLN A 24 -9.50 6.37 7.30
CA GLN A 24 -9.86 5.64 8.52
C GLN A 24 -8.73 5.68 9.57
N TYR A 25 -7.48 5.88 9.13
CA TYR A 25 -6.34 6.20 9.99
C TYR A 25 -6.45 7.62 10.59
N GLU A 26 -7.09 8.57 9.92
CA GLU A 26 -7.48 9.87 10.51
C GLU A 26 -8.74 9.79 11.39
N VAL A 27 -9.57 8.76 11.22
CA VAL A 27 -10.72 8.45 12.11
C VAL A 27 -10.27 7.73 13.41
N THR A 28 -8.98 7.78 13.74
CA THR A 28 -8.42 7.40 15.05
C THR A 28 -8.81 8.34 16.20
N LYS A 29 -9.80 9.22 16.01
CA LYS A 29 -10.48 10.02 17.04
C LYS A 29 -12.01 10.01 16.91
N LEU A 30 -12.63 8.83 16.82
CA LEU A 30 -14.07 8.66 17.09
C LEU A 30 -14.27 7.98 18.47
N PRO A 31 -14.94 8.61 19.45
CA PRO A 31 -14.96 8.12 20.84
C PRO A 31 -15.92 6.96 21.14
N HIS A 32 -16.57 6.32 20.15
CA HIS A 32 -17.66 5.37 20.43
C HIS A 32 -17.69 4.07 19.61
N CYS A 33 -16.60 3.67 18.98
CA CYS A 33 -16.47 2.27 18.55
C CYS A 33 -15.98 1.47 19.76
N PRO A 34 -16.56 0.31 20.15
CA PRO A 34 -15.92 -0.59 21.10
C PRO A 34 -14.69 -1.17 20.41
N LEU A 35 -13.63 -0.38 20.36
CA LEU A 35 -12.31 -0.80 19.93
C LEU A 35 -11.94 -1.93 20.88
N VAL A 36 -11.88 -3.16 20.35
CA VAL A 36 -11.29 -4.30 21.03
C VAL A 36 -9.86 -3.90 21.38
N SER A 37 -9.66 -3.39 22.59
CA SER A 37 -8.39 -2.89 23.03
C SER A 37 -7.47 -4.09 23.18
N ARG A 38 -6.45 -4.17 22.34
CA ARG A 38 -5.45 -5.23 22.42
C ARG A 38 -4.25 -4.73 23.19
N TYR A 39 -3.65 -5.60 23.97
CA TYR A 39 -2.40 -5.33 24.66
C TYR A 39 -1.48 -6.52 24.52
N ARG A 40 -0.17 -6.27 24.58
CA ARG A 40 0.85 -7.30 24.47
C ARG A 40 1.61 -7.41 25.78
N ILE A 41 1.83 -8.64 26.22
CA ILE A 41 2.72 -8.94 27.35
C ILE A 41 4.04 -9.44 26.80
N PHE A 42 5.12 -9.00 27.41
CA PHE A 42 6.47 -9.44 27.16
C PHE A 42 7.03 -10.10 28.41
N ALA A 43 7.68 -11.25 28.25
CA ALA A 43 8.34 -11.97 29.33
C ALA A 43 9.75 -12.37 28.88
N PHE A 44 10.71 -12.12 29.76
CA PHE A 44 12.08 -12.59 29.62
C PHE A 44 12.34 -13.66 30.66
N ASP A 45 12.64 -14.87 30.19
CA ASP A 45 12.83 -16.03 31.03
C ASP A 45 14.17 -16.68 30.70
N HIS A 46 15.18 -16.44 31.54
CA HIS A 46 16.55 -16.93 31.30
C HIS A 46 17.09 -16.52 29.93
N ASP A 47 16.92 -15.24 29.58
CA ASP A 47 17.27 -14.63 28.28
C ASP A 47 16.49 -15.17 27.07
N LEU A 48 15.42 -15.95 27.29
CA LEU A 48 14.44 -16.30 26.25
C LEU A 48 13.29 -15.29 26.28
N PHE A 49 12.98 -14.68 25.14
CA PHE A 49 11.90 -13.70 25.02
C PHE A 49 10.61 -14.37 24.53
N SER A 50 9.55 -14.25 25.31
CA SER A 50 8.22 -14.77 24.96
C SER A 50 7.19 -13.64 25.05
N PHE A 51 6.18 -13.67 24.19
CA PHE A 51 5.12 -12.66 24.19
C PHE A 51 3.75 -13.26 23.88
N ALA A 52 2.70 -12.57 24.31
CA ALA A 52 1.32 -12.90 23.97
C ALA A 52 0.54 -11.63 23.61
N ASP A 53 -0.23 -11.69 22.52
CA ASP A 53 -1.22 -10.69 22.15
C ASP A 53 -2.56 -11.05 22.77
N LEU A 54 -3.13 -10.12 23.54
CA LEU A 54 -4.30 -10.35 24.37
C LEU A 54 -5.36 -9.29 24.12
N ILE A 55 -6.61 -9.67 24.34
CA ILE A 55 -7.76 -8.77 24.27
C ILE A 55 -8.08 -8.29 25.68
N PHE A 56 -8.24 -6.98 25.84
CA PHE A 56 -8.63 -6.37 27.10
C PHE A 56 -10.01 -6.87 27.54
N GLY A 57 -10.12 -7.28 28.81
CA GLY A 57 -11.33 -7.84 29.38
C GLY A 57 -11.46 -9.37 29.29
N GLU A 58 -10.60 -10.05 28.52
CA GLU A 58 -10.56 -11.51 28.50
C GLU A 58 -9.65 -12.08 29.59
N TRP A 59 -10.21 -12.96 30.42
CA TRP A 59 -9.54 -13.60 31.55
C TRP A 59 -9.81 -15.12 31.55
N PRO A 60 -8.89 -15.96 32.05
CA PRO A 60 -7.54 -15.64 32.57
C PRO A 60 -6.54 -15.29 31.46
N VAL A 61 -5.46 -14.60 31.82
CA VAL A 61 -4.31 -14.34 30.93
C VAL A 61 -3.29 -15.45 31.10
N VAL A 62 -2.76 -15.97 29.99
CA VAL A 62 -1.82 -17.10 29.96
C VAL A 62 -0.71 -16.83 28.95
N LEU A 63 0.55 -16.99 29.38
CA LEU A 63 1.75 -16.92 28.53
C LEU A 63 2.72 -18.01 28.94
N ILE A 64 3.02 -18.93 28.02
CA ILE A 64 4.01 -19.98 28.22
C ILE A 64 5.39 -19.36 27.93
N THR A 65 6.27 -19.34 28.94
CA THR A 65 7.62 -18.77 28.79
C THR A 65 8.65 -19.85 28.48
N ASN A 66 8.46 -21.06 29.04
CA ASN A 66 9.31 -22.20 28.78
C ASN A 66 8.46 -23.48 28.71
N PRO A 67 8.49 -24.26 27.62
CA PRO A 67 9.29 -24.04 26.42
C PRO A 67 8.78 -22.85 25.57
N LYS A 68 9.71 -22.15 24.90
CA LYS A 68 9.39 -21.02 24.03
C LYS A 68 8.73 -21.48 22.71
N ALA A 69 7.86 -20.64 22.14
CA ALA A 69 7.28 -20.86 20.81
C ALA A 69 8.32 -20.87 19.69
N LEU A 70 8.31 -21.95 18.89
CA LEU A 70 9.25 -22.20 17.81
C LEU A 70 9.19 -21.14 16.71
N LEU A 71 7.97 -20.70 16.35
CA LEU A 71 7.72 -19.71 15.30
C LEU A 71 8.45 -18.38 15.54
N TYR A 72 8.63 -18.03 16.82
CA TYR A 72 9.22 -16.75 17.25
C TYR A 72 10.62 -16.94 17.86
N SER A 73 11.23 -18.10 17.68
CA SER A 73 12.56 -18.40 18.19
C SER A 73 13.66 -17.82 17.28
N SER A 74 14.70 -17.25 17.87
CA SER A 74 15.80 -16.66 17.11
C SER A 74 17.16 -17.13 17.62
N ALA A 75 17.74 -18.14 16.96
CA ALA A 75 19.03 -18.71 17.34
C ALA A 75 20.20 -17.71 17.31
N LYS A 76 20.07 -16.61 16.54
CA LYS A 76 21.07 -15.54 16.45
C LYS A 76 21.06 -14.60 17.67
N HIS A 77 19.90 -14.44 18.29
CA HIS A 77 19.68 -13.43 19.34
C HIS A 77 19.33 -14.02 20.71
N GLU A 78 19.02 -15.32 20.78
CA GLU A 78 18.58 -15.98 22.00
C GLU A 78 19.36 -17.28 22.26
N PRO A 79 19.71 -17.59 23.52
CA PRO A 79 20.42 -18.81 23.88
C PRO A 79 19.47 -20.02 23.95
N LEU A 80 18.99 -20.49 22.79
CA LEU A 80 18.02 -21.60 22.69
C LEU A 80 18.51 -22.91 23.31
N GLU A 81 19.82 -23.09 23.44
CA GLU A 81 20.44 -24.24 24.12
C GLU A 81 19.97 -24.39 25.57
N ARG A 82 19.62 -23.28 26.25
CA ARG A 82 19.14 -23.31 27.63
C ARG A 82 17.84 -24.09 27.79
N LEU A 83 17.05 -24.22 26.72
CA LEU A 83 15.81 -25.00 26.73
C LEU A 83 16.09 -26.50 26.99
N LEU A 84 17.21 -27.03 26.47
CA LEU A 84 17.64 -28.42 26.67
C LEU A 84 18.00 -28.74 28.12
N TYR A 85 18.47 -27.74 28.86
CA TYR A 85 18.88 -27.87 30.25
C TYR A 85 17.79 -27.41 31.23
N SER A 86 16.61 -27.01 30.73
CA SER A 86 15.53 -26.50 31.57
C SER A 86 14.90 -27.63 32.40
N THR A 87 14.70 -27.38 33.69
CA THR A 87 14.14 -28.39 34.62
C THR A 87 12.63 -28.23 34.85
N HIS A 88 12.06 -27.08 34.46
CA HIS A 88 10.66 -26.76 34.66
C HIS A 88 10.04 -26.14 33.41
N ILE A 89 8.82 -26.56 33.07
CA ILE A 89 7.89 -25.78 32.26
C ILE A 89 7.45 -24.59 33.09
N ARG A 90 7.42 -23.40 32.50
CA ARG A 90 7.06 -22.14 33.17
C ARG A 90 5.96 -21.43 32.40
N VAL A 91 4.94 -21.05 33.15
CA VAL A 91 3.75 -20.38 32.63
C VAL A 91 3.47 -19.17 33.49
N LEU A 92 3.27 -18.03 32.85
CA LEU A 92 2.69 -16.85 33.46
C LEU A 92 1.17 -16.95 33.33
N ALA A 93 0.47 -17.03 34.46
CA ALA A 93 -0.98 -17.09 34.51
C ALA A 93 -1.52 -16.14 35.58
N PHE A 94 -2.45 -15.27 35.21
CA PHE A 94 -3.12 -14.37 36.15
C PHE A 94 -4.52 -14.00 35.67
N SER A 95 -5.40 -13.68 36.61
CA SER A 95 -6.79 -13.32 36.35
C SER A 95 -7.27 -12.30 37.39
N LEU A 96 -8.46 -11.75 37.22
CA LEU A 96 -9.14 -10.95 38.25
C LEU A 96 -9.46 -11.78 39.50
N SER A 97 -9.66 -13.09 39.31
CA SER A 97 -9.91 -14.06 40.38
C SER A 97 -8.71 -14.98 40.55
N SER A 98 -8.55 -15.58 41.73
CA SER A 98 -7.44 -16.51 41.99
C SER A 98 -7.45 -17.68 41.01
N ILE A 99 -6.27 -18.05 40.50
CA ILE A 99 -6.11 -19.21 39.64
C ILE A 99 -6.27 -20.49 40.47
N THR A 100 -7.15 -21.39 40.04
CA THR A 100 -7.45 -22.66 40.73
C THR A 100 -6.64 -23.81 40.16
N SER A 101 -6.45 -23.85 38.84
CA SER A 101 -5.66 -24.89 38.19
C SER A 101 -4.92 -24.38 36.95
N VAL A 102 -3.72 -24.94 36.74
CA VAL A 102 -2.91 -24.75 35.52
C VAL A 102 -2.52 -26.13 35.04
N THR A 103 -3.26 -26.65 34.07
CA THR A 103 -3.07 -27.98 33.51
C THR A 103 -2.18 -27.90 32.27
N VAL A 104 -1.13 -28.71 32.22
CA VAL A 104 -0.22 -28.79 31.07
C VAL A 104 -0.40 -30.12 30.34
N LYS A 105 -0.50 -30.04 29.02
CA LYS A 105 -0.49 -31.19 28.10
C LYS A 105 0.58 -31.00 27.04
N ILE A 106 1.22 -32.09 26.62
CA ILE A 106 2.15 -32.09 25.48
C ILE A 106 1.68 -33.19 24.52
N ASP A 107 1.48 -32.84 23.25
CA ASP A 107 0.97 -33.74 22.20
C ASP A 107 -0.33 -34.47 22.60
N GLY A 108 -1.21 -33.77 23.33
CA GLY A 108 -2.46 -34.31 23.86
C GLY A 108 -2.31 -35.16 25.14
N VAL A 109 -1.09 -35.51 25.55
CA VAL A 109 -0.82 -36.27 26.77
C VAL A 109 -0.80 -35.33 27.98
N HIS A 110 -1.59 -35.64 29.01
CA HIS A 110 -1.62 -34.87 30.25
C HIS A 110 -0.35 -35.11 31.07
N LEU A 111 0.44 -34.05 31.27
CA LEU A 111 1.71 -34.12 31.99
C LEU A 111 1.50 -33.87 33.50
N GLY A 112 0.55 -33.02 33.85
CA GLY A 112 0.20 -32.72 35.25
C GLY A 112 -0.31 -31.30 35.46
N GLN A 113 -0.51 -30.96 36.73
CA GLN A 113 -0.91 -29.62 37.17
C GLN A 113 0.31 -28.85 37.69
N ALA A 114 0.53 -27.64 37.17
CA ALA A 114 1.63 -26.79 37.58
C ALA A 114 1.38 -26.20 38.98
N SER A 115 2.42 -26.20 39.81
CA SER A 115 2.39 -25.60 41.14
C SER A 115 2.66 -24.10 41.06
N HIS A 116 1.94 -23.31 41.85
CA HIS A 116 2.22 -21.89 42.03
C HIS A 116 3.59 -21.70 42.69
N LEU A 117 4.43 -20.82 42.13
CA LEU A 117 5.74 -20.50 42.68
C LEU A 117 5.74 -19.13 43.37
N SER A 118 5.48 -18.07 42.60
CA SER A 118 5.45 -16.68 43.09
C SER A 118 4.79 -15.77 42.06
N GLY A 119 4.08 -14.75 42.53
CA GLY A 119 3.38 -13.79 41.66
C GLY A 119 2.49 -14.51 40.63
N PRO A 120 2.60 -14.19 39.33
CA PRO A 120 1.86 -14.88 38.26
C PRO A 120 2.53 -16.16 37.75
N ILE A 121 3.60 -16.67 38.38
CA ILE A 121 4.41 -17.77 37.83
C ILE A 121 3.96 -19.12 38.36
N PHE A 122 3.68 -20.04 37.44
CA PHE A 122 3.39 -21.45 37.68
C PHE A 122 4.45 -22.33 37.04
N ILE A 123 4.88 -23.37 37.76
CA ILE A 123 5.96 -24.26 37.33
C ILE A 123 5.52 -25.73 37.34
N LEU A 124 5.99 -26.50 36.37
CA LEU A 124 5.80 -27.96 36.33
C LEU A 124 7.14 -28.63 36.01
N LYS A 125 7.55 -29.61 36.81
CA LYS A 125 8.77 -30.37 36.55
C LYS A 125 8.65 -31.13 35.24
N TRP A 126 9.70 -31.09 34.42
CA TRP A 126 9.76 -31.84 33.18
C TRP A 126 11.21 -32.20 32.82
N ASN A 127 11.38 -33.04 31.80
CA ASN A 127 12.68 -33.35 31.22
C ASN A 127 12.64 -33.08 29.71
N PRO A 128 13.32 -32.03 29.21
CA PRO A 128 13.37 -31.69 27.78
C PRO A 128 13.91 -32.81 26.90
N ARG A 129 14.76 -33.70 27.46
CA ARG A 129 15.35 -34.84 26.72
C ARG A 129 14.30 -35.83 26.22
N ASN A 130 13.13 -35.87 26.85
CA ASN A 130 12.00 -36.69 26.40
C ASN A 130 11.37 -36.17 25.09
N TYR A 131 11.70 -34.93 24.68
CA TYR A 131 11.08 -34.18 23.59
C TYR A 131 12.13 -33.67 22.57
N GLY A 132 13.30 -34.31 22.50
CA GLY A 132 14.48 -33.82 21.77
C GLY A 132 14.45 -33.98 20.25
N ASN A 133 13.60 -34.86 19.70
CA ASN A 133 13.76 -35.36 18.32
C ASN A 133 12.71 -34.84 17.33
N LYS A 134 11.71 -34.08 17.78
CA LYS A 134 10.60 -33.60 16.96
C LYS A 134 10.11 -32.21 17.41
N THR A 135 9.19 -31.64 16.65
CA THR A 135 8.36 -30.52 17.11
C THR A 135 7.21 -31.08 17.94
N HIS A 136 6.94 -30.45 19.07
CA HIS A 136 5.91 -30.87 20.01
C HIS A 136 4.90 -29.74 20.22
N ASN A 137 3.63 -30.07 20.41
CA ASN A 137 2.59 -29.09 20.71
C ASN A 137 2.35 -29.05 22.22
N ILE A 138 2.65 -27.93 22.86
CA ILE A 138 2.29 -27.72 24.26
C ILE A 138 0.94 -27.02 24.33
N GLU A 139 0.04 -27.53 25.17
CA GLU A 139 -1.24 -26.92 25.51
C GLU A 139 -1.29 -26.66 27.01
N VAL A 140 -1.64 -25.43 27.39
CA VAL A 140 -1.84 -25.05 28.79
C VAL A 140 -3.25 -24.53 28.98
N ILE A 141 -3.98 -25.18 29.89
CA ILE A 141 -5.35 -24.86 30.25
C ILE A 141 -5.35 -24.27 31.66
N VAL A 142 -5.73 -23.01 31.77
CA VAL A 142 -5.80 -22.29 33.06
C VAL A 142 -7.25 -22.07 33.42
N GLN A 143 -7.60 -22.35 34.68
CA GLN A 143 -8.91 -22.10 35.25
C GLN A 143 -8.79 -21.21 36.49
N ASP A 144 -9.73 -20.28 36.65
CA ASP A 144 -9.82 -19.43 37.84
C ASP A 144 -11.00 -19.81 38.76
N SER A 145 -11.05 -19.21 39.94
CA SER A 145 -12.08 -19.45 40.95
C SER A 145 -13.46 -18.90 40.59
N ALA A 146 -13.54 -18.03 39.57
CA ALA A 146 -14.80 -17.58 39.00
C ALA A 146 -15.32 -18.53 37.89
N GLY A 147 -14.63 -19.64 37.63
CA GLY A 147 -15.01 -20.63 36.62
C GLY A 147 -14.62 -20.26 35.19
N ARG A 148 -13.87 -19.18 34.97
CA ARG A 148 -13.35 -18.83 33.64
C ARG A 148 -12.16 -19.73 33.30
N SER A 149 -12.05 -20.14 32.05
CA SER A 149 -10.91 -20.92 31.56
C SER A 149 -10.36 -20.39 30.25
N LYS A 150 -9.05 -20.54 30.04
CA LYS A 150 -8.37 -20.22 28.78
C LYS A 150 -7.38 -21.33 28.45
N SER A 151 -7.44 -21.82 27.22
CA SER A 151 -6.45 -22.73 26.65
C SER A 151 -5.54 -21.96 25.68
N VAL A 152 -4.23 -22.08 25.88
CA VAL A 152 -3.21 -21.54 24.98
C VAL A 152 -2.32 -22.69 24.54
N HIS A 153 -2.05 -22.76 23.23
CA HIS A 153 -1.18 -23.76 22.66
C HIS A 153 -0.19 -23.15 21.67
N HIS A 154 0.98 -23.77 21.55
CA HIS A 154 1.92 -23.46 20.49
C HIS A 154 2.89 -24.62 20.29
N VAL A 155 3.55 -24.60 19.14
CA VAL A 155 4.60 -25.56 18.82
C VAL A 155 5.92 -25.10 19.43
N PHE A 156 6.67 -26.04 20.00
CA PHE A 156 8.05 -25.85 20.47
C PHE A 156 8.96 -26.96 19.93
N SER A 157 10.27 -26.71 19.95
CA SER A 157 11.27 -27.75 19.72
C SER A 157 12.42 -27.55 20.69
N ALA A 158 12.97 -28.66 21.20
CA ALA A 158 14.16 -28.64 22.02
C ALA A 158 15.46 -28.68 21.21
N GLN A 159 15.39 -28.91 19.89
CA GLN A 159 16.57 -29.04 19.02
C GLN A 159 16.95 -27.71 18.35
N LYS A 160 18.23 -27.57 18.01
CA LYS A 160 18.88 -26.32 17.61
C LYS A 160 18.54 -25.80 16.19
N ASP A 161 17.93 -26.61 15.32
CA ASP A 161 17.91 -26.31 13.88
C ASP A 161 16.54 -26.43 13.19
N ILE A 162 15.44 -26.58 13.93
CA ILE A 162 14.10 -26.65 13.33
C ILE A 162 13.50 -25.24 13.24
N HIS A 163 13.57 -24.63 12.07
CA HIS A 163 12.93 -23.33 11.83
C HIS A 163 11.52 -23.52 11.26
N LEU A 164 10.51 -23.12 12.04
CA LEU A 164 9.16 -22.96 11.50
C LEU A 164 9.11 -21.64 10.72
N ARG A 165 8.71 -21.70 9.46
CA ARG A 165 8.51 -20.50 8.64
C ARG A 165 7.11 -19.96 8.88
N PHE A 166 6.98 -18.63 8.89
CA PHE A 166 5.67 -17.99 8.83
C PHE A 166 4.96 -18.35 7.53
N ASP A 167 3.64 -18.27 7.54
CA ASP A 167 2.83 -18.39 6.33
C ASP A 167 3.37 -17.48 5.22
N PRO A 168 3.27 -17.86 3.93
CA PRO A 168 3.86 -17.10 2.83
C PRO A 168 3.45 -15.62 2.80
N LEU A 169 2.20 -15.31 3.14
CA LEU A 169 1.70 -13.93 3.21
C LEU A 169 2.32 -13.14 4.37
N ALA A 170 2.40 -13.75 5.56
CA ALA A 170 3.03 -13.13 6.73
C ALA A 170 4.54 -12.95 6.52
N SER A 171 5.19 -13.96 5.93
CA SER A 171 6.59 -13.89 5.48
C SER A 171 6.80 -12.75 4.49
N PHE A 172 5.94 -12.60 3.47
CA PHE A 172 6.03 -11.50 2.52
C PHE A 172 5.91 -10.14 3.23
N ILE A 173 4.97 -9.97 4.15
CA ILE A 173 4.78 -8.70 4.87
C ILE A 173 5.99 -8.39 5.77
N LEU A 174 6.51 -9.39 6.49
CA LEU A 174 7.57 -9.23 7.50
C LEU A 174 8.97 -9.11 6.91
N LEU A 175 9.26 -9.87 5.84
CA LEU A 175 10.61 -9.98 5.28
C LEU A 175 10.85 -9.00 4.14
N THR A 176 9.80 -8.43 3.55
CA THR A 176 9.94 -7.49 2.43
C THR A 176 10.23 -6.09 2.95
N ASP A 177 11.30 -5.49 2.45
CA ASP A 177 11.51 -4.06 2.59
C ASP A 177 10.57 -3.31 1.63
N HIS A 178 9.39 -2.95 2.14
CA HIS A 178 8.37 -2.21 1.40
C HIS A 178 8.88 -0.88 0.84
N CYS A 179 9.93 -0.30 1.43
CA CYS A 179 10.55 0.93 0.93
C CYS A 179 11.29 0.70 -0.38
N ILE A 180 12.06 -0.39 -0.46
CA ILE A 180 12.80 -0.77 -1.69
C ILE A 180 11.80 -1.15 -2.78
N VAL A 181 10.76 -1.92 -2.43
CA VAL A 181 9.72 -2.31 -3.39
C VAL A 181 9.03 -1.07 -3.96
N ALA A 182 8.63 -0.11 -3.12
CA ALA A 182 8.02 1.14 -3.58
C ALA A 182 8.94 1.92 -4.53
N ARG A 183 10.24 1.99 -4.25
CA ARG A 183 11.22 2.64 -5.14
C ARG A 183 11.29 1.96 -6.50
N VAL A 184 11.38 0.63 -6.54
CA VAL A 184 11.45 -0.15 -7.78
C VAL A 184 10.17 0.04 -8.59
N VAL A 185 9.00 -0.07 -7.95
CA VAL A 185 7.70 0.14 -8.62
C VAL A 185 7.58 1.54 -9.20
N PHE A 186 7.99 2.58 -8.46
CA PHE A 186 7.98 3.96 -8.95
C PHE A 186 8.82 4.12 -10.22
N VAL A 187 10.07 3.64 -10.20
CA VAL A 187 10.98 3.73 -11.35
C VAL A 187 10.41 2.98 -12.55
N MET A 188 9.87 1.78 -12.34
CA MET A 188 9.28 0.97 -13.42
C MET A 188 8.09 1.68 -14.08
N ILE A 189 7.17 2.28 -13.30
CA ILE A 189 6.02 3.02 -13.85
C ILE A 189 6.49 4.19 -14.73
N VAL A 190 7.46 4.97 -14.26
CA VAL A 190 8.02 6.10 -15.02
C VAL A 190 8.68 5.61 -16.30
N LEU A 191 9.54 4.59 -16.22
CA LEU A 191 10.24 4.05 -17.39
C LEU A 191 9.25 3.53 -18.44
N ILE A 192 8.22 2.80 -18.02
CA ILE A 192 7.14 2.33 -18.90
C ILE A 192 6.45 3.52 -19.58
N GLN A 193 6.08 4.57 -18.82
CA GLN A 193 5.43 5.75 -19.38
C GLN A 193 6.32 6.49 -20.40
N LEU A 194 7.61 6.66 -20.09
CA LEU A 194 8.59 7.30 -20.99
C LEU A 194 8.80 6.47 -22.27
N ILE A 195 8.99 5.15 -22.13
CA ILE A 195 9.17 4.24 -23.28
C ILE A 195 7.94 4.31 -24.19
N ILE A 196 6.72 4.30 -23.63
CA ILE A 196 5.48 4.42 -24.39
C ILE A 196 5.46 5.74 -25.18
N LEU A 197 5.69 6.89 -24.52
CA LEU A 197 5.66 8.20 -25.19
C LEU A 197 6.72 8.33 -26.30
N ILE A 198 7.96 7.89 -26.01
CA ILE A 198 9.08 7.95 -26.95
C ILE A 198 8.85 7.02 -28.14
N THR A 199 8.42 5.78 -27.90
CA THR A 199 8.17 4.81 -28.96
C THR A 199 7.12 5.33 -29.93
N PHE A 200 6.00 5.87 -29.44
CA PHE A 200 4.94 6.39 -30.32
C PHE A 200 5.34 7.65 -31.09
N ARG A 201 6.27 8.46 -30.56
CA ARG A 201 6.84 9.62 -31.27
C ARG A 201 7.66 9.18 -32.47
N PHE A 202 8.53 8.19 -32.30
CA PHE A 202 9.46 7.70 -33.34
C PHE A 202 8.85 6.64 -34.26
N ARG A 203 7.76 5.98 -33.85
CA ARG A 203 7.07 5.02 -34.71
C ARG A 203 6.55 5.72 -35.96
N ALA A 204 6.83 5.11 -37.11
CA ALA A 204 6.19 5.45 -38.37
C ALA A 204 4.67 5.21 -38.27
N HIS A 205 3.92 5.82 -39.16
CA HIS A 205 2.46 5.77 -39.15
C HIS A 205 1.95 4.33 -39.08
N PRO A 206 0.99 4.02 -38.18
CA PRO A 206 0.47 2.68 -38.05
C PRO A 206 -0.36 2.29 -39.29
N GLU A 207 0.24 1.61 -40.27
CA GLU A 207 -0.50 0.97 -41.37
C GLU A 207 -1.18 -0.30 -40.86
N HIS A 208 -2.38 -0.16 -40.29
CA HIS A 208 -3.16 -1.33 -39.82
C HIS A 208 -4.29 -1.64 -40.81
N LYS A 209 -4.25 -2.84 -41.39
CA LYS A 209 -5.30 -3.41 -42.23
C LYS A 209 -6.27 -4.22 -41.34
N GLY A 210 -7.51 -3.77 -41.20
CA GLY A 210 -8.57 -4.48 -40.46
C GLY A 210 -9.39 -3.58 -39.51
N PRO A 211 -10.57 -4.04 -39.06
CA PRO A 211 -11.50 -3.23 -38.27
C PRO A 211 -10.85 -2.82 -36.94
N PRO A 212 -10.99 -1.54 -36.50
CA PRO A 212 -10.27 -1.04 -35.34
C PRO A 212 -10.82 -1.65 -34.05
N GLY A 213 -10.10 -2.62 -33.49
CA GLY A 213 -10.27 -3.04 -32.11
C GLY A 213 -9.92 -1.91 -31.13
N PHE A 214 -10.32 -2.07 -29.86
CA PHE A 214 -10.08 -1.07 -28.81
C PHE A 214 -8.59 -0.70 -28.65
N VAL A 215 -7.71 -1.70 -28.71
CA VAL A 215 -6.25 -1.52 -28.64
C VAL A 215 -5.71 -0.70 -29.83
N ASN A 216 -6.30 -0.86 -31.02
CA ASN A 216 -5.91 -0.08 -32.19
C ASN A 216 -6.32 1.38 -32.04
N LEU A 217 -7.47 1.63 -31.39
CA LEU A 217 -7.99 2.97 -31.17
C LEU A 217 -7.22 3.73 -30.07
N THR A 218 -6.79 3.03 -29.01
CA THR A 218 -5.92 3.60 -27.97
C THR A 218 -4.50 3.84 -28.51
N SER A 219 -3.97 2.92 -29.33
CA SER A 219 -2.72 3.10 -30.07
C SER A 219 -2.79 4.33 -31.00
N PHE A 220 -3.88 4.48 -31.74
CA PHE A 220 -4.10 5.65 -32.60
C PHE A 220 -4.19 6.95 -31.80
N SER A 221 -4.93 6.98 -30.69
CA SER A 221 -5.06 8.20 -29.87
C SER A 221 -3.74 8.62 -29.23
N LEU A 222 -2.93 7.66 -28.79
CA LEU A 222 -1.59 7.89 -28.28
C LEU A 222 -0.63 8.35 -29.40
N HIS A 223 -0.78 7.83 -30.62
CA HIS A 223 -0.04 8.32 -31.77
C HIS A 223 -0.34 9.80 -32.05
N VAL A 224 -1.62 10.19 -32.06
CA VAL A 224 -2.04 11.59 -32.23
C VAL A 224 -1.45 12.48 -31.13
N LEU A 225 -1.56 12.07 -29.86
CA LEU A 225 -0.96 12.77 -28.72
C LEU A 225 0.56 12.97 -28.92
N SER A 226 1.25 11.93 -29.37
CA SER A 226 2.70 11.96 -29.54
C SER A 226 3.17 12.85 -30.68
N LYS A 227 2.36 13.07 -31.73
CA LYS A 227 2.72 13.91 -32.88
C LYS A 227 2.44 15.40 -32.63
N ILE A 228 1.44 15.72 -31.82
CA ILE A 228 1.14 17.11 -31.46
C ILE A 228 2.11 17.59 -30.37
N ASN A 229 3.01 18.51 -30.73
CA ASN A 229 4.11 18.96 -29.87
C ASN A 229 3.64 19.46 -28.49
N ILE A 230 2.56 20.26 -28.44
CA ILE A 230 2.05 20.83 -27.18
C ILE A 230 1.75 19.72 -26.16
N PHE A 231 1.00 18.68 -26.56
CA PHE A 231 0.62 17.60 -25.67
C PHE A 231 1.77 16.63 -25.37
N TYR A 232 2.58 16.29 -26.38
CA TYR A 232 3.75 15.45 -26.20
C TYR A 232 4.73 16.04 -25.17
N TYR A 233 5.15 17.30 -25.37
CA TYR A 233 6.12 17.93 -24.46
C TYR A 233 5.52 18.20 -23.08
N SER A 234 4.22 18.50 -22.97
CA SER A 234 3.56 18.67 -21.67
C SER A 234 3.59 17.39 -20.84
N VAL A 235 3.22 16.25 -21.43
CA VAL A 235 3.19 14.97 -20.73
C VAL A 235 4.62 14.47 -20.45
N LEU A 236 5.54 14.62 -21.41
CA LEU A 236 6.95 14.26 -21.22
C LEU A 236 7.59 15.07 -20.08
N LEU A 237 7.38 16.39 -20.07
CA LEU A 237 7.88 17.28 -19.02
C LEU A 237 7.27 16.89 -17.67
N LEU A 238 5.96 16.61 -17.61
CA LEU A 238 5.31 16.19 -16.37
C LEU A 238 5.91 14.88 -15.82
N THR A 239 6.14 13.88 -16.66
CA THR A 239 6.73 12.60 -16.24
C THR A 239 8.18 12.78 -15.77
N LEU A 240 9.02 13.52 -16.52
CA LEU A 240 10.40 13.78 -16.13
C LEU A 240 10.49 14.62 -14.85
N TYR A 241 9.66 15.65 -14.73
CA TYR A 241 9.61 16.52 -13.56
C TYR A 241 9.16 15.78 -12.31
N THR A 242 8.24 14.81 -12.45
CA THR A 242 7.81 13.97 -11.31
C THR A 242 8.98 13.20 -10.70
N VAL A 243 10.00 12.85 -11.49
CA VAL A 243 11.19 12.13 -11.00
C VAL A 243 12.29 13.08 -10.55
N LEU A 244 12.66 14.04 -11.40
CA LEU A 244 13.87 14.86 -11.22
C LEU A 244 13.60 16.19 -10.51
N GLY A 245 12.39 16.73 -10.66
CA GLY A 245 12.07 18.08 -10.20
C GLY A 245 11.72 18.14 -8.71
N PRO A 246 11.89 19.32 -8.08
CA PRO A 246 11.38 19.56 -6.74
C PRO A 246 9.85 19.59 -6.78
N TRP A 247 9.22 18.74 -5.98
CA TRP A 247 7.76 18.64 -5.90
C TRP A 247 7.16 19.85 -5.22
N PHE A 248 7.82 20.32 -4.17
CA PHE A 248 7.55 21.60 -3.53
C PHE A 248 8.77 22.12 -2.78
N VAL A 249 8.80 23.43 -2.57
CA VAL A 249 9.77 24.13 -1.73
C VAL A 249 9.01 24.83 -0.60
N GLY A 250 9.36 24.50 0.64
CA GLY A 250 8.55 24.84 1.80
C GLY A 250 9.35 24.90 3.09
N GLU A 251 8.71 25.34 4.17
CA GLU A 251 9.24 25.20 5.52
C GLU A 251 8.94 23.78 6.01
N ILE A 252 9.97 22.96 6.16
CA ILE A 252 9.82 21.52 6.50
C ILE A 252 9.99 21.29 8.00
N THR A 253 10.89 22.06 8.61
CA THR A 253 11.08 22.14 10.06
C THR A 253 10.96 23.59 10.48
N LYS A 254 10.60 23.86 11.75
CA LYS A 254 10.44 25.22 12.25
C LYS A 254 11.64 26.10 11.89
N GLY A 255 11.41 27.12 11.07
CA GLY A 255 12.40 28.08 10.58
C GLY A 255 13.35 27.58 9.49
N LYS A 256 13.22 26.33 9.01
CA LYS A 256 14.12 25.73 8.02
C LYS A 256 13.42 25.44 6.70
N LEU A 257 13.90 26.11 5.66
CA LEU A 257 13.48 25.86 4.28
C LEU A 257 14.09 24.57 3.74
N GLY A 258 13.29 23.85 2.98
CA GLY A 258 13.72 22.65 2.29
C GLY A 258 12.96 22.41 0.99
N CYS A 259 13.50 21.51 0.19
CA CYS A 259 12.90 21.07 -1.07
C CYS A 259 12.67 19.56 -1.04
N CYS A 260 11.45 19.17 -1.41
CA CYS A 260 11.03 17.77 -1.46
C CYS A 260 11.14 17.23 -2.88
N PHE A 261 11.79 16.09 -3.04
CA PHE A 261 11.94 15.35 -4.29
C PHE A 261 11.37 13.95 -4.15
N SER A 262 11.25 13.25 -5.28
CA SER A 262 10.84 11.84 -5.31
C SER A 262 11.74 10.94 -4.46
N PHE A 263 13.05 11.22 -4.44
CA PHE A 263 14.08 10.41 -3.79
C PHE A 263 14.47 10.87 -2.38
N GLY A 264 13.92 11.97 -1.90
CA GLY A 264 14.21 12.47 -0.56
C GLY A 264 13.98 13.96 -0.40
N ILE A 265 14.34 14.46 0.78
CA ILE A 265 14.10 15.84 1.19
C ILE A 265 15.45 16.48 1.50
N PHE A 266 15.71 17.65 0.94
CA PHE A 266 16.86 18.46 1.32
C PHE A 266 16.40 19.56 2.28
N VAL A 267 17.04 19.64 3.45
CA VAL A 267 16.78 20.68 4.45
C VAL A 267 18.12 21.25 4.87
N ASP A 268 18.31 22.57 4.72
CA ASP A 268 19.48 23.28 5.27
C ASP A 268 20.83 22.65 4.86
N GLY A 269 20.96 22.23 3.60
CA GLY A 269 22.16 21.58 3.06
C GLY A 269 22.30 20.07 3.35
N HIS A 270 21.41 19.50 4.18
CA HIS A 270 21.42 18.07 4.51
C HIS A 270 20.39 17.29 3.68
N PHE A 271 20.80 16.13 3.17
CA PHE A 271 19.93 15.21 2.43
C PHE A 271 19.35 14.15 3.36
N LEU A 272 18.02 14.10 3.45
CA LEU A 272 17.26 13.08 4.16
C LEU A 272 16.70 12.10 3.12
N PRO A 273 17.24 10.87 3.02
CA PRO A 273 16.73 9.88 2.08
C PRO A 273 15.28 9.52 2.42
N GLY A 274 14.37 9.78 1.48
CA GLY A 274 12.94 9.55 1.65
C GLY A 274 12.53 8.25 0.97
N SER A 275 12.07 7.28 1.75
CA SER A 275 11.41 6.08 1.20
C SER A 275 9.92 6.29 0.96
N LEU A 276 9.27 7.05 1.84
CA LEU A 276 7.85 7.36 1.76
C LEU A 276 7.51 8.32 0.62
N THR A 277 8.46 9.15 0.17
CA THR A 277 8.28 10.05 -0.98
C THR A 277 7.97 9.26 -2.25
N PHE A 278 8.59 8.09 -2.46
CA PHE A 278 8.27 7.22 -3.60
C PHE A 278 6.81 6.76 -3.61
N ILE A 279 6.21 6.48 -2.45
CA ILE A 279 4.79 6.09 -2.36
C ILE A 279 3.90 7.24 -2.83
N PHE A 280 4.16 8.47 -2.35
CA PHE A 280 3.42 9.65 -2.81
C PHE A 280 3.61 9.90 -4.32
N GLY A 281 4.77 9.56 -4.87
CA GLY A 281 5.05 9.64 -6.31
C GLY A 281 4.27 8.63 -7.12
N ILE A 282 4.17 7.39 -6.65
CA ILE A 282 3.30 6.36 -7.25
C ILE A 282 1.85 6.85 -7.24
N LEU A 283 1.37 7.38 -6.10
CA LEU A 283 0.02 7.93 -6.01
C LEU A 283 -0.18 9.08 -7.02
N GLN A 284 0.74 10.03 -7.14
CA GLN A 284 0.65 11.10 -8.14
C GLN A 284 0.59 10.55 -9.58
N LEU A 285 1.41 9.55 -9.91
CA LEU A 285 1.45 8.96 -11.25
C LEU A 285 0.15 8.20 -11.57
N VAL A 286 -0.31 7.35 -10.64
CA VAL A 286 -1.47 6.47 -10.83
C VAL A 286 -2.80 7.23 -10.75
N PHE A 287 -2.93 8.20 -9.83
CA PHE A 287 -4.18 8.94 -9.64
C PHE A 287 -4.33 10.15 -10.54
N PHE A 288 -3.23 10.69 -11.08
CA PHE A 288 -3.32 11.93 -11.83
C PHE A 288 -2.57 11.92 -13.15
N ASN A 289 -1.27 11.67 -13.18
CA ASN A 289 -0.49 11.85 -14.41
C ASN A 289 -0.91 10.86 -15.52
N ILE A 290 -1.08 9.57 -15.20
CA ILE A 290 -1.52 8.55 -16.17
C ILE A 290 -2.99 8.77 -16.57
N PRO A 291 -3.95 8.98 -15.64
CA PRO A 291 -5.33 9.31 -16.00
C PRO A 291 -5.46 10.58 -16.85
N LEU A 292 -4.69 11.63 -16.55
CA LEU A 292 -4.66 12.86 -17.35
C LEU A 292 -4.19 12.56 -18.77
N MET A 293 -3.09 11.83 -18.94
CA MET A 293 -2.61 11.41 -20.26
C MET A 293 -3.67 10.60 -21.02
N ALA A 294 -4.31 9.63 -20.38
CA ALA A 294 -5.37 8.82 -20.98
C ALA A 294 -6.58 9.67 -21.38
N TYR A 295 -6.96 10.64 -20.56
CA TYR A 295 -8.06 11.55 -20.84
C TYR A 295 -7.75 12.52 -21.99
N LEU A 296 -6.51 13.03 -22.09
CA LEU A 296 -6.07 13.84 -23.23
C LEU A 296 -6.11 13.01 -24.52
N CYS A 297 -5.63 11.76 -24.49
CA CYS A 297 -5.72 10.83 -25.63
C CYS A 297 -7.18 10.59 -26.04
N TRP A 298 -8.05 10.30 -25.07
CA TRP A 298 -9.47 10.11 -25.32
C TRP A 298 -10.11 11.35 -25.92
N SER A 299 -9.81 12.54 -25.38
CA SER A 299 -10.37 13.80 -25.87
C SER A 299 -9.90 14.11 -27.30
N LEU A 300 -8.61 13.89 -27.61
CA LEU A 300 -8.07 14.03 -28.98
C LEU A 300 -8.74 13.06 -29.95
N LEU A 301 -8.96 11.82 -29.52
CA LEU A 301 -9.66 10.83 -30.33
C LEU A 301 -11.10 11.26 -30.64
N GLN A 302 -11.83 11.81 -29.66
CA GLN A 302 -13.16 12.37 -29.90
C GLN A 302 -13.14 13.55 -30.86
N ARG A 303 -12.09 14.38 -30.84
CA ARG A 303 -11.89 15.44 -31.84
C ARG A 303 -11.67 14.83 -33.23
N CYS A 304 -10.94 13.73 -33.36
CA CYS A 304 -10.75 13.04 -34.64
C CYS A 304 -12.04 12.46 -35.21
N PHE A 305 -13.00 12.08 -34.36
CA PHE A 305 -14.36 11.71 -34.78
C PHE A 305 -15.22 12.91 -35.24
N GLY A 306 -14.70 14.14 -35.14
CA GLY A 306 -15.40 15.36 -35.52
C GLY A 306 -16.29 15.94 -34.40
N HIS A 307 -16.14 15.46 -33.17
CA HIS A 307 -16.92 15.96 -32.05
C HIS A 307 -16.31 17.24 -31.47
N ASN A 308 -17.15 18.25 -31.22
CA ASN A 308 -16.85 19.41 -30.39
C ASN A 308 -17.34 19.12 -28.96
N PHE A 309 -16.78 19.75 -27.92
CA PHE A 309 -17.18 19.48 -26.53
C PHE A 309 -18.71 19.53 -26.31
N ARG A 310 -19.38 20.54 -26.89
CA ARG A 310 -20.85 20.70 -26.80
C ARG A 310 -21.63 19.69 -27.65
N SER A 311 -21.12 19.29 -28.82
CA SER A 311 -21.80 18.31 -29.67
C SER A 311 -21.62 16.88 -29.14
N HIS A 312 -20.45 16.60 -28.56
CA HIS A 312 -20.12 15.37 -27.85
C HIS A 312 -21.05 15.15 -26.65
N LEU A 313 -21.32 16.22 -25.89
CA LEU A 313 -22.29 16.16 -24.79
C LEU A 313 -23.72 15.95 -25.28
N ARG A 314 -24.12 16.46 -26.47
CA ARG A 314 -25.53 16.43 -26.92
C ARG A 314 -25.95 15.15 -27.64
N GLN A 315 -25.03 14.41 -28.25
CA GLN A 315 -25.35 13.17 -28.99
C GLN A 315 -25.63 12.00 -28.03
N GLY A 316 -26.90 11.82 -27.59
CA GLY A 316 -27.61 10.57 -27.20
C GLY A 316 -26.93 9.39 -26.46
N LYS A 317 -25.63 9.42 -26.20
CA LYS A 317 -24.76 8.38 -25.59
C LYS A 317 -24.26 8.86 -24.23
N TYR A 318 -25.06 9.69 -23.55
CA TYR A 318 -24.77 10.31 -22.26
C TYR A 318 -24.24 9.30 -21.22
N LEU A 319 -24.86 8.11 -21.17
CA LEU A 319 -24.50 7.04 -20.24
C LEU A 319 -23.06 6.51 -20.40
N LYS A 320 -22.43 6.70 -21.57
CA LYS A 320 -21.04 6.26 -21.83
C LYS A 320 -20.01 7.38 -21.66
N ILE A 321 -20.41 8.63 -21.83
CA ILE A 321 -19.53 9.80 -21.87
C ILE A 321 -19.42 10.48 -20.51
N ILE A 322 -20.54 10.65 -19.81
CA ILE A 322 -20.60 11.31 -18.50
C ILE A 322 -19.67 10.64 -17.48
N PRO A 323 -19.58 9.30 -17.38
CA PRO A 323 -18.71 8.65 -16.39
C PRO A 323 -17.24 9.01 -16.56
N VAL A 324 -16.74 9.17 -17.79
CA VAL A 324 -15.33 9.50 -18.05
C VAL A 324 -15.00 10.93 -17.59
N HIS A 325 -15.89 11.89 -17.87
CA HIS A 325 -15.73 13.26 -17.40
C HIS A 325 -15.90 13.38 -15.87
N LEU A 326 -16.85 12.63 -15.30
CA LEU A 326 -17.07 12.58 -13.85
C LEU A 326 -15.85 11.99 -13.12
N LEU A 327 -15.28 10.91 -13.65
CA LEU A 327 -14.07 10.30 -13.12
C LEU A 327 -12.91 11.30 -13.12
N MET A 328 -12.66 11.97 -14.24
CA MET A 328 -11.60 12.97 -14.32
C MET A 328 -11.85 14.18 -13.41
N LEU A 329 -13.12 14.59 -13.24
CA LEU A 329 -13.47 15.63 -12.29
C LEU A 329 -13.15 15.19 -10.85
N LEU A 330 -13.46 13.94 -10.48
CA LEU A 330 -13.13 13.40 -9.16
C LEU A 330 -11.62 13.37 -8.92
N LEU A 331 -10.83 12.92 -9.90
CA LEU A 331 -9.36 12.91 -9.82
C LEU A 331 -8.78 14.33 -9.76
N TYR A 332 -9.43 15.29 -10.42
CA TYR A 332 -9.06 16.70 -10.33
C TYR A 332 -9.38 17.32 -8.96
N ILE A 333 -10.55 16.99 -8.38
CA ILE A 333 -10.88 17.37 -7.00
C ILE A 333 -9.88 16.77 -6.01
N TRP A 334 -9.49 15.51 -6.21
CA TRP A 334 -8.45 14.87 -5.41
C TRP A 334 -7.10 15.62 -5.50
N GLN A 335 -6.71 16.06 -6.70
CA GLN A 335 -5.50 16.87 -6.87
C GLN A 335 -5.59 18.22 -6.14
N ILE A 336 -6.74 18.90 -6.18
CA ILE A 336 -6.99 20.13 -5.41
C ILE A 336 -6.91 19.86 -3.91
N TYR A 337 -7.53 18.79 -3.44
CA TYR A 337 -7.49 18.38 -2.04
C TYR A 337 -6.05 18.09 -1.59
N SER A 338 -5.23 17.48 -2.46
CA SER A 338 -3.81 17.29 -2.17
C SER A 338 -3.04 18.60 -2.04
N CYS A 339 -3.40 19.67 -2.76
CA CYS A 339 -2.83 21.00 -2.55
C CYS A 339 -3.24 21.56 -1.18
N TYR A 340 -4.50 21.41 -0.78
CA TYR A 340 -4.96 21.81 0.55
C TYR A 340 -4.21 21.06 1.67
N PHE A 341 -4.03 19.75 1.53
CA PHE A 341 -3.26 18.94 2.47
C PHE A 341 -1.80 19.41 2.56
N LEU A 342 -1.17 19.73 1.42
CA LEU A 342 0.18 20.29 1.38
C LEU A 342 0.26 21.62 2.14
N HIS A 343 -0.73 22.48 1.99
CA HIS A 343 -0.81 23.75 2.71
C HIS A 343 -0.91 23.55 4.23
N MET A 344 -1.75 22.61 4.68
CA MET A 344 -1.93 22.31 6.11
C MET A 344 -0.67 21.72 6.74
N THR A 345 0.16 21.01 5.96
CA THR A 345 1.34 20.30 6.48
C THR A 345 2.63 21.12 6.38
N TYR A 346 2.84 21.87 5.30
CA TYR A 346 4.11 22.57 5.00
C TYR A 346 3.94 24.09 4.79
N GLY A 347 2.74 24.63 5.05
CA GLY A 347 2.47 26.07 5.04
C GLY A 347 2.16 26.66 3.65
N THR A 348 2.05 28.00 3.60
CA THR A 348 1.70 28.75 2.39
C THR A 348 2.80 28.74 1.33
N LEU A 349 4.08 28.77 1.75
CA LEU A 349 5.22 28.75 0.84
C LEU A 349 5.22 27.48 -0.02
N ALA A 350 5.02 26.32 0.63
CA ALA A 350 4.93 25.03 -0.04
C ALA A 350 3.78 24.97 -1.04
N LEU A 351 2.64 25.58 -0.71
CA LEU A 351 1.49 25.66 -1.62
C LEU A 351 1.83 26.47 -2.88
N LEU A 352 2.49 27.62 -2.74
CA LEU A 352 2.82 28.50 -3.88
C LEU A 352 3.93 27.91 -4.75
N PHE A 353 5.00 27.43 -4.12
CA PHE A 353 6.15 26.81 -4.79
C PHE A 353 6.01 25.30 -4.86
N SER A 354 4.87 24.82 -5.38
CA SER A 354 4.68 23.41 -5.74
C SER A 354 4.37 23.23 -7.22
N PRO A 355 5.41 23.00 -8.04
CA PRO A 355 5.23 22.78 -9.47
C PRO A 355 4.44 21.50 -9.76
N LEU A 356 4.66 20.43 -8.99
CA LEU A 356 4.00 19.14 -9.20
C LEU A 356 2.55 19.12 -8.69
N ARG A 357 2.19 19.98 -7.72
CA ARG A 357 0.81 20.05 -7.20
C ARG A 357 0.09 21.26 -7.76
N THR A 358 0.35 22.45 -7.22
CA THR A 358 -0.41 23.67 -7.50
C THR A 358 -0.29 24.10 -8.95
N TRP A 359 0.91 24.13 -9.53
CA TRP A 359 1.07 24.58 -10.92
C TRP A 359 0.45 23.57 -11.89
N LEU A 360 0.60 22.27 -11.61
CA LEU A 360 -0.06 21.22 -12.37
C LEU A 360 -1.60 21.35 -12.32
N THR A 361 -2.18 21.67 -11.16
CA THR A 361 -3.61 21.94 -11.01
C THR A 361 -4.06 23.10 -11.90
N LEU A 362 -3.26 24.16 -12.02
CA LEU A 362 -3.56 25.30 -12.89
C LEU A 362 -3.38 25.00 -14.39
N VAL A 363 -2.35 24.22 -14.75
CA VAL A 363 -2.05 23.86 -16.15
C VAL A 363 -3.04 22.83 -16.70
N THR A 364 -3.57 21.94 -15.87
CA THR A 364 -4.52 20.88 -16.27
C THR A 364 -5.75 21.39 -17.03
N PRO A 365 -6.54 22.35 -16.51
CA PRO A 365 -7.69 22.89 -17.23
C PRO A 365 -7.29 23.62 -18.53
N VAL A 366 -6.10 24.23 -18.57
CA VAL A 366 -5.56 24.86 -19.79
C VAL A 366 -5.29 23.79 -20.86
N LEU A 367 -4.61 22.70 -20.50
CA LEU A 367 -4.36 21.58 -21.42
C LEU A 367 -5.66 20.96 -21.95
N ILE A 368 -6.63 20.72 -21.07
CA ILE A 368 -7.94 20.19 -21.46
C ILE A 368 -8.64 21.15 -22.42
N ARG A 369 -8.65 22.45 -22.12
CA ARG A 369 -9.21 23.47 -23.02
C ARG A 369 -8.51 23.45 -24.37
N CYS A 370 -7.18 23.42 -24.41
CA CYS A 370 -6.40 23.36 -25.65
C CYS A 370 -6.76 22.16 -26.52
N VAL A 371 -6.99 20.98 -25.95
CA VAL A 371 -7.46 19.81 -26.73
C VAL A 371 -8.80 20.08 -27.41
N TRP A 372 -9.75 20.64 -26.68
CA TRP A 372 -11.10 20.87 -27.20
C TRP A 372 -11.20 22.06 -28.16
N THR A 373 -10.26 23.00 -28.10
CA THR A 373 -10.18 24.16 -29.00
C THR A 373 -9.16 24.00 -30.14
N LEU A 374 -8.49 22.85 -30.24
CA LEU A 374 -7.48 22.60 -31.27
C LEU A 374 -8.08 22.78 -32.68
N ASN A 375 -7.34 23.47 -33.55
CA ASN A 375 -7.76 23.76 -34.92
C ASN A 375 -7.96 22.47 -35.71
N SER A 376 -9.06 22.40 -36.48
CA SER A 376 -9.41 21.22 -37.28
C SER A 376 -8.43 20.94 -38.42
N THR A 377 -7.66 21.95 -38.84
CA THR A 377 -6.64 21.84 -39.90
C THR A 377 -5.45 20.99 -39.47
N GLU A 378 -4.95 21.18 -38.25
CA GLU A 378 -3.85 20.39 -37.66
C GLU A 378 -4.27 18.92 -37.45
N LEU A 379 -5.56 18.69 -37.24
CA LEU A 379 -6.13 17.36 -37.07
C LEU A 379 -6.58 16.71 -38.39
N GLY A 380 -6.59 17.46 -39.50
CA GLY A 380 -7.19 17.06 -40.76
C GLY A 380 -6.59 15.77 -41.35
N THR A 381 -5.27 15.62 -41.27
CA THR A 381 -4.55 14.41 -41.69
C THR A 381 -4.95 13.19 -40.88
N PHE A 382 -5.06 13.34 -39.56
CA PHE A 382 -5.49 12.27 -38.64
C PHE A 382 -6.98 11.91 -38.81
N ILE A 383 -7.85 12.89 -39.07
CA ILE A 383 -9.28 12.65 -39.35
C ILE A 383 -9.43 11.84 -40.64
N ALA A 384 -8.70 12.20 -41.70
CA ALA A 384 -8.73 11.47 -42.97
C ALA A 384 -8.28 10.01 -42.78
N GLN A 385 -7.22 9.79 -41.99
CA GLN A 385 -6.70 8.46 -41.64
C GLN A 385 -7.69 7.65 -40.79
N LEU A 386 -8.32 8.26 -39.80
CA LEU A 386 -9.33 7.57 -38.99
C LEU A 386 -10.51 7.12 -39.85
N LYS A 387 -10.94 7.96 -40.81
CA LYS A 387 -12.00 7.61 -41.76
C LYS A 387 -11.60 6.48 -42.72
N SER A 388 -10.35 6.46 -43.20
CA SER A 388 -9.86 5.34 -44.02
C SER A 388 -9.80 4.03 -43.23
N HIS A 389 -9.44 4.08 -41.94
CA HIS A 389 -9.44 2.90 -41.06
C HIS A 389 -10.83 2.38 -40.71
N LEU A 390 -11.85 3.25 -40.66
CA LEU A 390 -13.24 2.84 -40.38
C LEU A 390 -13.99 2.31 -41.61
N SER A 391 -13.47 2.57 -42.82
CA SER A 391 -14.07 2.16 -44.10
C SER A 391 -13.41 0.92 -44.71
N SER A 392 -12.29 0.46 -44.13
CA SER A 392 -11.65 -0.84 -44.40
C SER A 392 -12.11 -1.90 -43.41
#